data_AF-A0A0Q3P6C7-F1
#
_entry.id   AF-A0A0Q3P6C7-F1
#
_cell.length_a   1.000
_cell.length_b   1.000
_cell.length_c   1.000
_cell.angle_alpha   90.00
_cell.angle_beta   90.00
_cell.angle_gamma   90.00
#
_symmetry.space_group_name_H-M   'P 1'
#
loop_
_entity.id
_entity.type
_entity.pdbx_description
1 polymer ?
#
loop_
_entity_poly.entity_id
_entity_poly.type
_entity_poly.pdbx_seq_one_letter_code
_entity_poly.pdbx_strand_id
1 'polypeptide(L)'
;MKTFLKHEFKIQLMLITVLLSTFVLALTLNDPTFSKVFIIDFFLLALVQYIVNIIKHHNIQFLKTDSRYFYIYFSTFVVVSFLLYLSSDFLNATVLLNILEVVGISWVILSPILIFQSLCISWSDSKNKI
;
A
#
# COMPACT_ATOMS: atom_id res chain seq x y z
N MET A 1 18.33 8.63 -5.51
CA MET A 1 16.91 8.67 -5.92
C MET A 1 16.66 8.20 -7.36
N LYS A 2 17.41 8.66 -8.38
CA LYS A 2 17.19 8.31 -9.80
C LYS A 2 17.22 6.81 -10.12
N THR A 3 18.12 6.03 -9.52
CA THR A 3 18.26 4.57 -9.79
C THR A 3 17.11 3.75 -9.21
N PHE A 4 16.66 4.05 -7.98
CA PHE A 4 15.53 3.37 -7.35
C PHE A 4 14.23 3.64 -8.09
N LEU A 5 13.94 4.91 -8.41
CA LEU A 5 12.73 5.30 -9.16
C LEU A 5 12.68 4.67 -10.56
N LYS A 6 13.83 4.48 -11.21
CA LYS A 6 13.91 3.79 -12.51
C LYS A 6 13.46 2.32 -12.47
N HIS A 7 13.59 1.66 -11.32
CA HIS A 7 13.26 0.22 -11.16
C HIS A 7 12.00 0.00 -10.34
N GLU A 8 11.35 1.08 -9.89
CA GLU A 8 10.27 1.03 -8.92
C GLU A 8 9.04 0.27 -9.44
N PHE A 9 8.67 0.42 -10.71
CA PHE A 9 7.63 -0.41 -11.33
C PHE A 9 7.94 -1.91 -11.21
N LYS A 10 9.20 -2.32 -11.46
CA LYS A 10 9.60 -3.73 -11.34
C LYS A 10 9.57 -4.20 -9.89
N ILE A 11 9.98 -3.35 -8.94
CA ILE A 11 9.92 -3.63 -7.51
C ILE A 11 8.47 -3.80 -7.06
N GLN A 12 7.56 -2.92 -7.46
CA GLN A 12 6.13 -3.04 -7.14
C GLN A 12 5.53 -4.32 -7.71
N LEU A 13 5.86 -4.67 -8.95
CA LEU A 13 5.41 -5.92 -9.57
C LEU A 13 5.92 -7.13 -8.78
N MET A 14 7.20 -7.14 -8.39
CA MET A 14 7.79 -8.21 -7.58
C MET A 14 7.08 -8.35 -6.23
N LEU A 15 6.84 -7.24 -5.52
CA LEU A 15 6.13 -7.27 -4.24
C LEU A 15 4.69 -7.79 -4.40
N ILE A 16 3.99 -7.41 -5.48
CA ILE A 16 2.66 -7.93 -5.78
C ILE A 16 2.70 -9.43 -6.10
N THR A 17 3.72 -9.90 -6.82
CA THR A 17 3.87 -11.35 -7.05
C THR A 17 4.12 -12.12 -5.76
N VAL A 18 4.89 -11.55 -4.81
CA VAL A 18 5.07 -12.14 -3.48
C VAL A 18 3.74 -12.20 -2.73
N LEU A 19 2.98 -11.10 -2.71
CA LEU A 19 1.65 -11.07 -2.10
C LEU A 19 0.70 -12.13 -2.68
N LEU A 20 0.69 -12.30 -4.00
CA LEU A 20 -0.13 -13.32 -4.65
C LEU A 20 0.33 -14.74 -4.29
N SER A 21 1.64 -14.95 -4.18
CA SER A 21 2.18 -16.24 -3.76
C SER A 21 1.79 -16.57 -2.31
N THR A 22 1.86 -15.61 -1.39
CA THR A 22 1.45 -15.80 0.01
C THR A 22 -0.04 -16.01 0.14
N PHE A 23 -0.86 -15.37 -0.70
CA PHE A 23 -2.29 -15.63 -0.81
C PHE A 23 -2.60 -17.08 -1.23
N VAL A 24 -1.93 -17.59 -2.28
CA VAL A 24 -2.11 -18.98 -2.74
C VAL A 24 -1.68 -19.98 -1.66
N LEU A 25 -0.56 -19.73 -0.98
CA LEU A 25 -0.11 -20.57 0.14
C LEU A 25 -1.11 -20.56 1.30
N ALA A 26 -1.68 -19.40 1.64
CA ALA A 26 -2.70 -19.28 2.67
C ALA A 26 -3.97 -20.09 2.35
N LEU A 27 -4.38 -20.13 1.08
CA LEU A 27 -5.55 -20.91 0.64
C LEU A 27 -5.31 -22.42 0.58
N THR A 28 -4.07 -22.85 0.31
CA THR A 28 -3.74 -24.26 0.05
C THR A 28 -3.31 -25.02 1.28
N LEU A 29 -2.58 -24.37 2.19
CA LEU A 29 -1.97 -25.05 3.34
C LEU A 29 -2.84 -25.04 4.60
N ASN A 30 -3.95 -24.28 4.62
CA ASN A 30 -4.85 -24.13 5.77
C ASN A 30 -4.16 -23.78 7.11
N ASP A 31 -2.91 -23.31 7.05
CA ASP A 31 -2.14 -22.90 8.22
C ASP A 31 -2.37 -21.40 8.48
N PRO A 32 -2.86 -21.02 9.67
CA PRO A 32 -3.17 -19.63 10.02
C PRO A 32 -1.95 -18.71 9.96
N THR A 33 -0.73 -19.25 9.98
CA THR A 33 0.51 -18.50 9.83
C THR A 33 0.58 -17.80 8.48
N PHE A 34 0.20 -18.48 7.39
CA PHE A 34 0.20 -17.86 6.05
C PHE A 34 -0.85 -16.76 5.90
N SER A 35 -2.00 -16.90 6.57
CA SER A 35 -3.00 -15.82 6.61
C SER A 35 -2.46 -14.57 7.32
N LYS A 36 -1.72 -14.73 8.43
CA LYS A 36 -1.06 -13.62 9.13
C LYS A 36 0.02 -12.96 8.26
N VAL A 37 0.87 -13.77 7.63
CA VAL A 37 1.92 -13.27 6.72
C VAL A 37 1.30 -12.50 5.55
N PHE A 38 0.24 -13.03 4.94
CA PHE A 38 -0.48 -12.34 3.85
C PHE A 38 -1.00 -10.96 4.27
N ILE A 39 -1.61 -10.86 5.46
CA ILE A 39 -2.11 -9.58 5.99
C ILE A 39 -0.95 -8.59 6.19
N ILE A 40 0.15 -9.04 6.79
CA ILE A 40 1.34 -8.20 7.00
C ILE A 40 1.90 -7.72 5.66
N ASP A 41 2.12 -8.64 4.71
CA ASP A 41 2.64 -8.32 3.37
C ASP A 41 1.74 -7.34 2.63
N PHE A 42 0.43 -7.48 2.76
CA PHE A 42 -0.57 -6.62 2.13
C PHE A 42 -0.42 -5.16 2.60
N PHE A 43 -0.37 -4.94 3.91
CA PHE A 43 -0.25 -3.59 4.47
C PHE A 43 1.16 -3.01 4.26
N LEU A 44 2.20 -3.86 4.27
CA LEU A 44 3.57 -3.43 4.01
C LEU A 44 3.75 -2.99 2.55
N LEU A 45 3.13 -3.70 1.60
CA LEU A 45 3.05 -3.27 0.19
C LEU A 45 2.36 -1.92 0.06
N ALA A 46 1.20 -1.73 0.70
CA ALA A 46 0.47 -0.46 0.66
C ALA A 46 1.32 0.71 1.20
N LEU A 47 2.06 0.48 2.29
CA LEU A 47 2.96 1.45 2.90
C LEU A 47 4.15 1.79 1.98
N VAL A 48 4.78 0.79 1.35
CA VAL A 48 5.88 1.02 0.39
C VAL A 48 5.38 1.85 -0.79
N GLN A 49 4.24 1.49 -1.38
CA GLN A 49 3.67 2.24 -2.51
C GLN A 49 3.30 3.66 -2.13
N TYR A 50 2.73 3.86 -0.93
CA TYR A 50 2.41 5.18 -0.41
C TYR A 50 3.65 6.08 -0.32
N ILE A 51 4.71 5.59 0.34
CA ILE A 51 5.97 6.32 0.49
C ILE A 51 6.54 6.71 -0.87
N VAL A 52 6.59 5.76 -1.79
CA VAL A 52 7.12 5.98 -3.13
C VAL A 52 6.34 7.05 -3.88
N ASN A 53 5.01 7.01 -3.85
CA ASN A 53 4.17 8.00 -4.52
C ASN A 53 4.25 9.37 -3.87
N ILE A 54 4.42 9.46 -2.54
CA ILE A 54 4.72 10.74 -1.87
C ILE A 54 6.06 11.31 -2.33
N ILE A 55 7.10 10.48 -2.43
CA ILE A 55 8.42 10.90 -2.93
C ILE A 55 8.28 11.42 -4.36
N LYS A 56 7.54 10.71 -5.22
CA LYS A 56 7.27 11.15 -6.60
C LYS A 56 6.49 12.47 -6.62
N HIS A 57 5.50 12.64 -5.74
CA HIS A 57 4.68 13.85 -5.67
C HIS A 57 5.50 15.12 -5.37
N HIS A 58 6.48 15.00 -4.49
CA HIS A 58 7.34 16.12 -4.11
C HIS A 58 8.48 16.35 -5.10
N ASN A 59 8.76 15.41 -6.00
CA ASN A 59 9.80 15.54 -7.00
C ASN A 59 9.27 16.28 -8.24
N ILE A 60 9.94 17.39 -8.58
CA ILE A 60 9.60 18.29 -9.71
C ILE A 60 9.62 17.56 -11.06
N GLN A 61 10.36 16.45 -11.17
CA GLN A 61 10.45 15.66 -12.41
C GLN A 61 9.13 14.94 -12.75
N PHE A 62 8.26 14.68 -11.77
CA PHE A 62 7.02 13.95 -11.97
C PHE A 62 5.82 14.88 -12.19
N LEU A 63 4.98 14.53 -13.16
CA LEU A 63 3.82 15.32 -13.51
C LEU A 63 2.70 15.14 -12.45
N LYS A 64 2.25 16.26 -11.87
CA LYS A 64 1.24 16.28 -10.80
C LYS A 64 -0.19 16.22 -11.37
N THR A 65 -0.64 15.02 -11.74
CA THR A 65 -2.01 14.80 -12.22
C THR A 65 -3.02 14.69 -11.08
N ASP A 66 -4.30 14.96 -11.36
CA ASP A 66 -5.41 14.79 -10.40
C ASP A 66 -5.48 13.37 -9.82
N SER A 67 -5.19 12.36 -10.65
CA SER A 67 -5.09 10.97 -10.20
C SER A 67 -4.05 10.76 -9.10
N ARG A 68 -2.91 11.46 -9.15
CA ARG A 68 -1.91 11.39 -8.07
C ARG A 68 -2.40 12.07 -6.80
N TYR A 69 -3.07 13.22 -6.90
CA TYR A 69 -3.65 13.89 -5.73
C TYR A 69 -4.69 12.99 -5.05
N PHE A 70 -5.57 12.38 -5.84
CA PHE A 70 -6.54 11.41 -5.36
C PHE A 70 -5.83 10.24 -4.66
N TYR A 71 -4.86 9.61 -5.33
CA TYR A 71 -4.10 8.52 -4.75
C TYR A 71 -3.50 8.91 -3.39
N ILE A 72 -2.81 10.04 -3.29
CA ILE A 72 -2.12 10.47 -2.07
C ILE A 72 -3.11 10.72 -0.94
N TYR A 73 -4.25 11.36 -1.23
CA TYR A 73 -5.26 11.64 -0.22
C TYR A 73 -5.82 10.35 0.38
N PHE A 74 -6.29 9.42 -0.46
CA PHE A 74 -6.89 8.16 -0.01
C PHE A 74 -5.85 7.20 0.60
N SER A 75 -4.64 7.13 0.04
CA SER A 75 -3.56 6.32 0.62
C SER A 75 -3.07 6.87 1.96
N THR A 76 -3.02 8.20 2.13
CA THR A 76 -2.74 8.82 3.44
C THR A 76 -3.78 8.40 4.46
N PHE A 77 -5.07 8.46 4.10
CA PHE A 77 -6.14 8.01 4.98
C PHE A 77 -5.95 6.56 5.43
N VAL A 78 -5.73 5.64 4.48
CA VAL A 78 -5.54 4.21 4.78
C VAL A 78 -4.28 3.97 5.64
N VAL A 79 -3.13 4.51 5.23
CA VAL A 79 -1.86 4.27 5.91
C VAL A 79 -1.85 4.88 7.32
N VAL A 80 -2.32 6.12 7.47
CA VAL A 80 -2.34 6.80 8.78
C VAL A 80 -3.33 6.12 9.72
N SER A 81 -4.54 5.79 9.27
CA SER A 81 -5.51 5.08 10.11
C SER A 81 -5.05 3.68 10.51
N PHE A 82 -4.35 2.97 9.61
CA PHE A 82 -3.72 1.69 9.93
C PHE A 82 -2.58 1.82 10.96
N LEU A 83 -1.71 2.82 10.82
CA LEU A 83 -0.66 3.08 11.80
C LEU A 83 -1.23 3.50 13.16
N LEU A 84 -2.31 4.28 13.17
CA LEU A 84 -3.03 4.60 14.40
C LEU A 84 -3.62 3.34 15.03
N TYR A 85 -4.11 2.39 14.25
CA TYR A 85 -4.64 1.13 14.77
C TYR A 85 -3.56 0.31 15.46
N LEU A 86 -2.41 0.11 14.81
CA LEU A 86 -1.27 -0.56 15.42
C LEU A 86 -0.79 0.13 16.70
N SER A 87 -0.76 1.47 16.69
CA SER A 87 -0.35 2.25 17.87
C SER A 87 -1.38 2.14 19.00
N SER A 88 -2.66 2.09 18.67
CA SER A 88 -3.76 1.96 19.64
C SER A 88 -3.78 0.56 20.26
N ASP A 89 -3.51 -0.46 19.47
CA ASP A 89 -3.35 -1.86 19.91
C ASP A 89 -2.20 -1.96 20.92
N PHE A 90 -1.03 -1.42 20.55
CA PHE A 90 0.14 -1.40 21.42
C PHE A 90 -0.09 -0.67 22.75
N LEU A 91 -0.86 0.42 22.74
CA LEU A 91 -1.16 1.22 23.93
C LEU A 91 -2.41 0.75 24.69
N ASN A 92 -3.08 -0.32 24.26
CA ASN A 92 -4.37 -0.80 24.80
C ASN A 92 -5.46 0.28 24.85
N ALA A 93 -5.50 1.17 23.86
CA ALA A 93 -6.49 2.24 23.75
C ALA A 93 -7.83 1.72 23.18
N THR A 94 -8.58 0.97 23.99
CA THR A 94 -9.79 0.22 23.60
C THR A 94 -10.85 1.03 22.86
N VAL A 95 -11.10 2.28 23.26
CA VAL A 95 -12.07 3.15 22.57
C VAL A 95 -11.63 3.48 21.15
N LEU A 96 -10.33 3.75 20.97
CA LEU A 96 -9.76 4.09 19.66
C LEU A 96 -9.67 2.85 18.76
N LEU A 97 -9.36 1.68 19.32
CA LEU A 97 -9.41 0.39 18.63
C LEU A 97 -10.79 0.12 18.03
N ASN A 98 -11.86 0.22 18.82
CA ASN A 98 -13.22 -0.04 18.34
C ASN A 98 -13.61 0.88 17.16
N ILE A 99 -13.22 2.15 17.20
CA ILE A 99 -13.47 3.09 16.10
C ILE A 99 -12.68 2.68 14.85
N LEU A 100 -11.41 2.32 15.02
CA LEU A 100 -10.53 1.97 13.90
C LEU A 100 -10.86 0.61 13.29
N GLU A 101 -11.41 -0.34 14.05
CA GLU A 101 -11.90 -1.63 13.51
C GLU A 101 -13.05 -1.43 12.52
N VAL A 102 -13.97 -0.50 12.81
CA VAL A 102 -15.05 -0.14 11.88
C VAL A 102 -14.48 0.47 10.59
N VAL A 103 -13.44 1.29 10.74
CA VAL A 103 -12.70 1.86 9.59
C VAL A 103 -11.92 0.77 8.83
N GLY A 104 -11.54 -0.33 9.49
CA GLY A 104 -10.79 -1.44 8.92
C GLY A 104 -11.43 -2.07 7.67
N ILE A 105 -12.77 -2.08 7.59
CA ILE A 105 -13.49 -2.56 6.39
C ILE A 105 -13.13 -1.72 5.16
N SER A 106 -12.97 -0.40 5.34
CA SER A 106 -12.60 0.50 4.24
C SER A 106 -11.20 0.20 3.71
N TRP A 107 -10.27 -0.29 4.55
CA TRP A 107 -8.92 -0.64 4.13
C TRP A 107 -8.92 -1.82 3.16
N VAL A 108 -9.74 -2.84 3.43
CA VAL A 108 -9.85 -4.03 2.57
C VAL A 108 -10.30 -3.66 1.16
N ILE A 109 -11.14 -2.64 1.02
CA ILE A 109 -11.66 -2.17 -0.26
C ILE A 109 -10.71 -1.16 -0.92
N LEU A 110 -10.19 -0.20 -0.16
CA LEU A 110 -9.36 0.89 -0.68
C LEU A 110 -7.95 0.43 -1.03
N SER A 111 -7.33 -0.42 -0.22
CA SER A 111 -5.94 -0.85 -0.43
C SER A 111 -5.72 -1.54 -1.78
N PRO A 112 -6.55 -2.49 -2.26
CA PRO A 112 -6.38 -3.07 -3.59
C PRO A 112 -6.54 -2.03 -4.70
N ILE A 113 -7.53 -1.14 -4.61
CA ILE A 113 -7.76 -0.07 -5.59
C ILE A 113 -6.53 0.84 -5.67
N LEU A 114 -6.00 1.25 -4.51
CA LEU A 114 -4.81 2.08 -4.42
C LEU A 114 -3.58 1.34 -4.95
N ILE A 115 -3.42 0.03 -4.69
CA ILE A 115 -2.34 -0.78 -5.24
C ILE A 115 -2.35 -0.76 -6.76
N PHE A 116 -3.52 -0.96 -7.38
CA PHE A 116 -3.67 -0.87 -8.83
C PHE A 116 -3.41 0.55 -9.35
N GLN A 117 -3.94 1.58 -8.68
CA GLN A 117 -3.71 2.96 -9.07
C GLN A 117 -2.22 3.34 -9.02
N SER A 118 -1.50 2.91 -7.98
CA SER A 118 -0.05 3.08 -7.85
C SER A 118 0.71 2.44 -9.01
N LEU A 119 0.32 1.22 -9.40
CA LEU A 119 0.91 0.54 -10.56
C LEU A 119 0.66 1.31 -11.86
N CYS A 120 -0.56 1.80 -12.08
CA CYS A 120 -0.89 2.58 -13.27
C CYS A 120 -0.07 3.87 -13.36
N ILE A 121 0.10 4.57 -12.23
CA ILE A 121 0.95 5.76 -12.14
C ILE A 121 2.40 5.40 -12.51
N SER A 122 2.93 4.34 -11.92
CA SER A 122 4.32 3.90 -12.10
C SER A 122 4.61 3.39 -13.51
N TRP A 123 3.64 2.73 -14.13
CA TRP A 123 3.71 2.32 -15.53
C TRP A 123 3.70 3.53 -16.48
N SER A 124 2.84 4.52 -16.23
CA SER A 124 2.81 5.77 -17.00
C SER A 124 4.14 6.52 -16.93
N ASP A 125 4.74 6.61 -15.74
CA ASP A 125 6.05 7.23 -15.53
C ASP A 125 7.14 6.55 -16.32
N SER A 126 7.20 5.21 -16.23
CA SER A 126 8.15 4.39 -16.98
C SER A 126 8.04 4.59 -18.50
N LYS A 127 6.81 4.66 -19.03
CA LYS A 127 6.54 4.89 -20.45
C LYS A 127 7.00 6.29 -20.89
N ASN A 128 6.80 7.29 -20.04
CA ASN A 128 7.21 8.67 -20.29
C ASN A 128 8.71 8.92 -20.02
N LYS A 129 9.47 7.89 -19.61
CA LYS A 129 10.89 7.95 -19.24
C LYS A 129 11.18 8.97 -18.13
N ILE A 130 10.24 9.13 -17.20
CA ILE A 130 10.35 10.00 -16.02
C ILE A 130 10.90 9.20 -14.84
#